data_AF-A0A354FCT8-F1
#
_entry.id   AF-A0A354FCT8-F1
#
_cell.length_a   1.000
_cell.length_b   1.000
_cell.length_c   1.000
_cell.angle_alpha   90.00
_cell.angle_beta   90.00
_cell.angle_gamma   90.00
#
_symmetry.space_group_name_H-M   'P 1'
#
loop_
_entity.id
_entity.type
_entity.pdbx_description
1 polymer ?
#
loop_
_entity_poly.entity_id
_entity_poly.type
_entity_poly.pdbx_seq_one_letter_code
_entity_poly.pdbx_strand_id
1 'polypeptide(L)'
;LRHVCNSAAALLYPEMHLEMVRVGTLLYGQFPAGLKDQRLQLQDTWSFWTRIIHLQKVRPGMTVGYGRTQRLGHDTVIAVLPVGYSDGFGVDVQSRPSGLLDLGKVIAKTILGYLGYPIGWYYVTVNGTQAPIVGRVGMELTCIDVGKTTDVKVGAPVLLNARRTGLRESIPYAYKLSDKRHLHDMS
;
A
#
# COMPACT_ATOMS: atom_id res chain seq x y z
N LEU A 1 -6.56 9.12 -37.25
CA LEU A 1 -7.23 8.42 -36.15
C LEU A 1 -7.52 9.43 -35.03
N ARG A 2 -8.80 9.67 -34.75
CA ARG A 2 -9.30 10.71 -33.83
C ARG A 2 -9.80 10.08 -32.53
N HIS A 3 -9.37 10.62 -31.41
CA HIS A 3 -9.76 10.15 -30.08
C HIS A 3 -9.85 11.32 -29.09
N VAL A 4 -10.84 11.33 -28.20
CA VAL A 4 -10.97 12.37 -27.16
C VAL A 4 -11.16 11.77 -25.77
N CYS A 5 -11.90 10.67 -25.65
CA CYS A 5 -12.20 10.05 -24.37
C CYS A 5 -10.99 9.32 -23.74
N ASN A 6 -10.74 9.59 -22.45
CA ASN A 6 -9.93 8.76 -21.56
C ASN A 6 -10.84 7.74 -20.83
N SER A 7 -10.31 7.00 -19.84
CA SER A 7 -11.12 6.10 -19.00
C SER A 7 -12.42 6.72 -18.46
N ALA A 8 -12.38 7.96 -17.95
CA ALA A 8 -13.55 8.59 -17.34
C ALA A 8 -14.58 9.00 -18.39
N ALA A 9 -14.14 9.71 -19.43
CA ALA A 9 -15.01 10.15 -20.50
C ALA A 9 -15.58 8.97 -21.31
N ALA A 10 -14.85 7.86 -21.42
CA ALA A 10 -15.34 6.65 -22.07
C ALA A 10 -16.55 6.04 -21.33
N LEU A 11 -16.60 6.14 -20.01
CA LEU A 11 -17.72 5.66 -19.19
C LEU A 11 -18.87 6.66 -19.12
N LEU A 12 -18.57 7.95 -18.92
CA LEU A 12 -19.55 9.00 -18.69
C LEU A 12 -20.26 9.47 -19.97
N TYR A 13 -19.53 9.48 -21.09
CA TYR A 13 -20.00 10.08 -22.34
C TYR A 13 -19.78 9.13 -23.52
N PRO A 14 -20.53 8.01 -23.61
CA PRO A 14 -20.46 7.08 -24.74
C PRO A 14 -20.64 7.74 -26.10
N GLU A 15 -21.45 8.80 -26.17
CA GLU A 15 -21.71 9.60 -27.37
C GLU A 15 -20.51 10.42 -27.87
N MET A 16 -19.51 10.66 -27.01
CA MET A 16 -18.27 11.36 -27.39
C MET A 16 -17.19 10.41 -27.91
N HIS A 17 -17.51 9.12 -28.10
CA HIS A 17 -16.59 8.18 -28.71
C HIS A 17 -16.40 8.53 -30.18
N LEU A 18 -15.14 8.66 -30.60
CA LEU A 18 -14.77 8.87 -32.00
C LEU A 18 -14.30 7.55 -32.59
N GLU A 19 -13.21 7.55 -33.36
CA GLU A 19 -12.64 6.33 -33.96
C GLU A 19 -11.94 5.44 -32.92
N MET A 20 -11.54 6.01 -31.76
CA MET A 20 -10.87 5.28 -30.67
C MET A 20 -11.06 5.97 -29.32
N VAL A 21 -10.94 5.21 -28.22
CA VAL A 21 -10.88 5.69 -26.83
C VAL A 21 -9.54 5.31 -26.16
N ARG A 22 -9.07 6.12 -25.21
CA ARG A 22 -7.82 5.90 -24.46
C ARG A 22 -8.11 5.34 -23.07
N VAL A 23 -8.18 4.02 -22.98
CA VAL A 23 -8.42 3.34 -21.70
C VAL A 23 -7.10 3.24 -20.93
N GLY A 24 -7.05 3.86 -19.76
CA GLY A 24 -5.85 3.89 -18.90
C GLY A 24 -6.11 3.18 -17.58
N THR A 25 -6.65 3.90 -16.58
CA THR A 25 -6.94 3.38 -15.24
C THR A 25 -7.79 2.11 -15.24
N LEU A 26 -8.75 1.99 -16.16
CA LEU A 26 -9.62 0.81 -16.24
C LEU A 26 -8.85 -0.45 -16.65
N LEU A 27 -7.77 -0.32 -17.44
CA LEU A 27 -6.89 -1.47 -17.77
C LEU A 27 -6.20 -2.03 -16.53
N TYR A 28 -6.02 -1.22 -15.49
CA TYR A 28 -5.40 -1.63 -14.24
C TYR A 28 -6.41 -2.10 -13.18
N GLY A 29 -7.69 -2.19 -13.54
CA GLY A 29 -8.75 -2.56 -12.61
C GLY A 29 -9.28 -1.40 -11.77
N GLN A 30 -8.91 -0.16 -12.09
CA GLN A 30 -9.20 1.01 -11.26
C GLN A 30 -10.19 1.96 -11.94
N PHE A 31 -11.28 2.26 -11.23
CA PHE A 31 -12.17 3.33 -11.65
C PHE A 31 -11.50 4.70 -11.49
N PRO A 32 -11.77 5.65 -12.41
CA PRO A 32 -11.42 7.04 -12.18
C PRO A 32 -12.05 7.58 -10.89
N ALA A 33 -11.42 8.58 -10.28
CA ALA A 33 -11.88 9.13 -9.00
C ALA A 33 -13.34 9.61 -9.06
N GLY A 34 -14.13 9.23 -8.05
CA GLY A 34 -15.55 9.61 -7.96
C GLY A 34 -16.50 8.85 -8.91
N LEU A 35 -15.98 7.92 -9.71
CA LEU A 35 -16.76 7.12 -10.64
C LEU A 35 -16.81 5.67 -10.19
N LYS A 36 -17.99 5.05 -10.30
CA LYS A 36 -18.19 3.61 -10.23
C LYS A 36 -19.25 3.24 -11.25
N ASP A 37 -18.93 2.29 -12.13
CA ASP A 37 -19.88 1.76 -13.10
C ASP A 37 -20.21 0.31 -12.71
N GLN A 38 -21.45 0.07 -12.31
CA GLN A 38 -21.90 -1.26 -11.87
C GLN A 38 -21.91 -2.30 -13.00
N ARG A 39 -21.82 -1.85 -14.27
CA ARG A 39 -21.77 -2.74 -15.44
C ARG A 39 -20.40 -3.39 -15.63
N LEU A 40 -19.35 -2.83 -15.03
CA LEU A 40 -17.99 -3.31 -15.16
C LEU A 40 -17.52 -3.99 -13.87
N GLN A 41 -17.08 -5.25 -14.00
CA GLN A 41 -16.39 -5.97 -12.95
C GLN A 41 -14.89 -5.84 -13.16
N LEU A 42 -14.32 -4.79 -12.57
CA LEU A 42 -12.87 -4.58 -12.59
C LEU A 42 -12.19 -5.44 -11.52
N GLN A 43 -11.00 -5.95 -11.85
CA GLN A 43 -10.16 -6.71 -10.93
C GLN A 43 -8.79 -6.03 -10.84
N ASP A 44 -8.24 -5.94 -9.63
CA ASP A 44 -6.88 -5.45 -9.45
C ASP A 44 -5.90 -6.37 -10.21
N THR A 45 -5.15 -5.75 -11.11
CA THR A 45 -4.26 -6.47 -12.05
C THR A 45 -2.87 -6.74 -11.48
N TRP A 46 -2.58 -6.26 -10.28
CA TRP A 46 -1.26 -6.30 -9.69
C TRP A 46 -1.35 -6.39 -8.17
N SER A 47 -0.28 -6.88 -7.55
CA SER A 47 -0.13 -6.91 -6.10
C SER A 47 1.34 -6.79 -5.74
N PHE A 48 1.64 -6.13 -4.62
CA PHE A 48 3.01 -5.93 -4.16
C PHE A 48 3.30 -6.81 -2.96
N TRP A 49 4.34 -7.63 -3.07
CA TRP A 49 4.68 -8.63 -2.07
C TRP A 49 6.11 -8.43 -1.57
N THR A 50 6.31 -8.73 -0.30
CA THR A 50 7.63 -8.91 0.31
C THR A 50 7.64 -10.17 1.16
N ARG A 51 8.76 -10.48 1.81
CA ARG A 51 8.88 -11.59 2.75
C ARG A 51 9.43 -11.12 4.08
N ILE A 52 9.00 -11.77 5.15
CA ILE A 52 9.59 -11.54 6.47
C ILE A 52 11.05 -12.00 6.45
N ILE A 53 11.98 -11.11 6.83
CA ILE A 53 13.41 -11.46 6.92
C ILE A 53 13.86 -11.73 8.36
N HIS A 54 13.13 -11.21 9.35
CA HIS A 54 13.45 -11.41 10.77
C HIS A 54 12.21 -11.38 11.63
N LEU A 55 12.23 -12.15 12.73
CA LEU A 55 11.21 -12.15 13.77
C LEU A 55 11.86 -11.94 15.13
N GLN A 56 11.34 -10.99 15.90
CA GLN A 56 11.85 -10.66 17.21
C GLN A 56 10.73 -10.62 18.23
N LYS A 57 10.87 -11.43 19.30
CA LYS A 57 10.03 -11.28 20.50
C LYS A 57 10.46 -10.02 21.24
N VAL A 58 9.48 -9.20 21.60
CA VAL A 58 9.68 -7.92 22.29
C VAL A 58 8.75 -7.83 23.48
N ARG A 59 9.27 -7.24 24.55
CA ARG A 59 8.57 -7.04 25.81
C ARG A 59 8.01 -5.61 25.91
N PRO A 60 7.01 -5.37 26.75
CA PRO A 60 6.56 -4.02 27.09
C PRO A 60 7.73 -3.11 27.44
N GLY A 61 7.66 -1.87 26.98
CA GLY A 61 8.67 -0.85 27.23
C GLY A 61 9.81 -0.81 26.21
N MET A 62 9.96 -1.81 25.35
CA MET A 62 10.89 -1.77 24.22
C MET A 62 10.41 -0.80 23.14
N THR A 63 11.35 -0.21 22.40
CA THR A 63 11.05 0.73 21.30
C THR A 63 11.31 0.08 19.95
N VAL A 64 10.45 0.36 18.96
CA VAL A 64 10.51 -0.25 17.63
C VAL A 64 10.51 0.81 16.53
N GLY A 65 11.11 0.44 15.40
CA GLY A 65 11.16 1.24 14.19
C GLY A 65 12.26 2.28 14.18
N TYR A 66 12.35 3.00 13.06
CA TYR A 66 13.38 4.00 12.84
C TYR A 66 13.25 5.16 13.85
N GLY A 67 14.35 5.52 14.52
CA GLY A 67 14.38 6.61 15.50
C GLY A 67 13.69 6.30 16.84
N ARG A 68 13.40 5.03 17.16
CA ARG A 68 12.79 4.59 18.44
C ARG A 68 11.45 5.28 18.75
N THR A 69 10.68 5.58 17.71
CA THR A 69 9.50 6.46 17.81
C THR A 69 8.29 5.84 18.48
N GLN A 70 8.20 4.52 18.53
CA GLN A 70 7.07 3.84 19.14
C GLN A 70 7.56 2.93 20.26
N ARG A 71 7.01 3.13 21.45
CA ARG A 71 7.20 2.26 22.61
C ARG A 71 6.05 1.27 22.68
N LEU A 72 6.36 -0.01 22.83
CA LEU A 72 5.36 -1.07 22.90
C LEU A 72 4.78 -1.20 24.30
N GLY A 73 3.46 -1.38 24.39
CA GLY A 73 2.72 -1.52 25.66
C GLY A 73 2.41 -2.97 26.06
N HIS A 74 2.67 -3.94 25.18
CA HIS A 74 2.31 -5.34 25.35
C HIS A 74 3.43 -6.25 24.84
N ASP A 75 3.45 -7.50 25.33
CA ASP A 75 4.31 -8.54 24.76
C ASP A 75 3.85 -8.84 23.33
N THR A 76 4.78 -8.81 22.39
CA THR A 76 4.46 -9.11 21.00
C THR A 76 5.65 -9.66 20.22
N VAL A 77 5.39 -10.05 18.96
CA VAL A 77 6.40 -10.44 17.98
C VAL A 77 6.41 -9.39 16.88
N ILE A 78 7.58 -8.83 16.62
CA ILE A 78 7.80 -7.88 15.53
C ILE A 78 8.45 -8.62 14.38
N ALA A 79 7.87 -8.47 13.18
CA ALA A 79 8.48 -8.92 11.94
C ALA A 79 9.14 -7.75 11.21
N VAL A 80 10.30 -8.00 10.63
CA VAL A 80 11.02 -7.03 9.80
C VAL A 80 10.84 -7.40 8.33
N LEU A 81 10.51 -6.40 7.52
CA LEU A 81 10.32 -6.50 6.08
C LEU A 81 11.41 -5.71 5.34
N PRO A 82 12.01 -6.25 4.28
CA PRO A 82 12.98 -5.58 3.42
C PRO A 82 12.26 -4.69 2.41
N VAL A 83 11.52 -3.71 2.91
CA VAL A 83 10.86 -2.68 2.11
C VAL A 83 10.78 -1.40 2.90
N GLY A 84 11.01 -0.27 2.24
CA GLY A 84 10.91 1.05 2.86
C GLY A 84 10.42 2.13 1.92
N TYR A 85 10.54 3.39 2.36
CA TYR A 85 10.07 4.52 1.55
C TYR A 85 10.89 4.73 0.28
N SER A 86 12.14 4.24 0.22
CA SER A 86 12.94 4.30 -1.00
C SER A 86 12.38 3.41 -2.13
N ASP A 87 11.64 2.37 -1.76
CA ASP A 87 10.91 1.49 -2.68
C ASP A 87 9.55 2.08 -3.08
N GLY A 88 9.18 3.24 -2.53
CA GLY A 88 7.85 3.85 -2.70
C GLY A 88 6.81 3.39 -1.69
N PHE A 89 7.18 2.56 -0.71
CA PHE A 89 6.26 2.05 0.30
C PHE A 89 6.07 3.03 1.45
N GLY A 90 4.82 3.29 1.85
CA GLY A 90 4.51 4.26 2.91
C GLY A 90 4.71 5.73 2.52
N VAL A 91 5.04 6.02 1.26
CA VAL A 91 5.06 7.37 0.70
C VAL A 91 3.63 7.71 0.25
N ASP A 92 2.83 8.23 1.17
CA ASP A 92 1.53 8.79 0.79
C ASP A 92 1.71 10.23 0.29
N VAL A 93 1.10 10.54 -0.84
CA VAL A 93 0.93 11.92 -1.27
C VAL A 93 -0.02 12.57 -0.28
N GLN A 94 0.46 13.50 0.54
CA GLN A 94 -0.42 14.29 1.37
C GLN A 94 -1.36 15.08 0.45
N SER A 95 -2.61 14.63 0.36
CA SER A 95 -3.67 15.39 -0.26
C SER A 95 -3.79 16.71 0.48
N ARG A 96 -3.74 17.83 -0.24
CA ARG A 96 -4.04 19.13 0.37
C ARG A 96 -5.46 19.05 0.96
N PRO A 97 -5.65 19.42 2.24
CA PRO A 97 -6.95 19.33 2.87
C PRO A 97 -7.95 20.14 2.06
N SER A 98 -9.03 19.48 1.61
CA SER A 98 -9.96 20.06 0.64
C SER A 98 -11.00 20.98 1.30
N GLY A 99 -10.96 21.14 2.64
CA GLY A 99 -11.84 22.03 3.40
C GLY A 99 -11.52 22.09 4.90
N LEU A 100 -12.24 22.93 5.64
CA LEU A 100 -12.02 23.20 7.08
C LEU A 100 -12.15 21.94 7.96
N LEU A 101 -13.08 21.04 7.64
CA LEU A 101 -13.23 19.76 8.36
C LEU A 101 -12.02 18.85 8.15
N ASP A 102 -11.47 18.83 6.94
CA ASP A 102 -10.32 18.02 6.59
C ASP A 102 -9.04 18.59 7.23
N LEU A 103 -8.91 19.92 7.26
CA LEU A 103 -7.86 20.62 8.00
C LEU A 103 -7.95 20.33 9.51
N GLY A 104 -9.15 20.37 10.09
CA GLY A 104 -9.38 20.01 11.49
C GLY A 104 -8.97 18.56 11.79
N LYS A 105 -9.28 17.61 10.90
CA LYS A 105 -8.82 16.21 11.01
C LYS A 105 -7.30 16.09 10.93
N VAL A 106 -6.64 16.82 10.02
CA VAL A 106 -5.18 16.82 9.91
C VAL A 106 -4.52 17.38 11.18
N ILE A 107 -5.05 18.48 11.72
CA ILE A 107 -4.55 19.08 12.96
C ILE A 107 -4.74 18.10 14.14
N ALA A 108 -5.94 17.54 14.30
CA ALA A 108 -6.20 16.56 15.35
C ALA A 108 -5.29 15.33 15.23
N LYS A 109 -5.12 14.79 14.02
CA LYS A 109 -4.21 13.67 13.70
C LYS A 109 -2.76 14.00 14.08
N THR A 110 -2.34 15.23 13.78
CA THR A 110 -0.99 15.72 14.11
C THR A 110 -0.79 15.83 15.63
N ILE A 111 -1.76 16.42 16.34
CA ILE A 111 -1.73 16.56 17.80
C ILE A 111 -1.73 15.18 18.49
N LEU A 112 -2.59 14.26 18.06
CA LEU A 112 -2.62 12.88 18.56
C LEU A 112 -1.30 12.14 18.30
N GLY A 113 -0.67 12.39 17.14
CA GLY A 113 0.68 11.91 16.85
C GLY A 113 1.72 12.43 17.83
N TYR A 114 1.69 13.73 18.18
CA TYR A 114 2.54 14.31 19.23
C TYR A 114 2.28 13.72 20.62
N LEU A 115 1.03 13.36 20.91
CA LEU A 115 0.62 12.70 22.17
C LEU A 115 0.96 11.19 22.20
N GLY A 116 1.64 10.66 21.19
CA GLY A 116 2.07 9.26 21.15
C GLY A 116 1.00 8.28 20.68
N TYR A 117 -0.12 8.77 20.14
CA TYR A 117 -1.14 7.94 19.49
C TYR A 117 -0.91 7.97 17.97
N PRO A 118 -0.24 6.96 17.38
CA PRO A 118 -0.05 6.93 15.93
C PRO A 118 -1.40 6.76 15.24
N ILE A 119 -1.93 7.84 14.68
CA ILE A 119 -3.14 7.80 13.86
C ILE A 119 -2.71 7.62 12.42
N GLY A 120 -2.75 6.39 11.94
CA GLY A 120 -2.32 6.02 10.60
C GLY A 120 -1.93 4.57 10.60
N TRP A 121 -2.91 3.70 10.79
CA TRP A 121 -2.67 2.26 10.71
C TRP A 121 -2.55 1.89 9.24
N TYR A 122 -1.33 1.94 8.73
CA TYR A 122 -0.99 1.16 7.55
C TYR A 122 -0.92 -0.29 8.01
N TYR A 123 -1.82 -1.09 7.48
CA TYR A 123 -1.79 -2.53 7.68
C TYR A 123 -1.16 -3.20 6.47
N VAL A 124 -0.48 -4.29 6.72
CA VAL A 124 -0.06 -5.25 5.71
C VAL A 124 -0.78 -6.56 5.97
N THR A 125 -0.93 -7.40 4.95
CA THR A 125 -1.60 -8.69 5.12
C THR A 125 -0.56 -9.81 5.19
N VAL A 126 -0.57 -10.56 6.29
CA VAL A 126 0.28 -11.74 6.53
C VAL A 126 -0.65 -12.93 6.75
N ASN A 127 -0.54 -13.98 5.93
CA ASN A 127 -1.40 -15.16 6.02
C ASN A 127 -2.92 -14.82 6.08
N GLY A 128 -3.37 -13.81 5.35
CA GLY A 128 -4.77 -13.35 5.36
C GLY A 128 -5.18 -12.50 6.58
N THR A 129 -4.27 -12.28 7.53
CA THR A 129 -4.51 -11.46 8.73
C THR A 129 -3.86 -10.08 8.57
N GLN A 130 -4.55 -9.03 9.02
CA GLN A 130 -3.99 -7.67 9.03
C GLN A 130 -3.00 -7.49 10.18
N ALA A 131 -1.76 -7.13 9.84
CA ALA A 131 -0.69 -6.81 10.77
C ALA A 131 -0.37 -5.31 10.65
N PRO A 132 -0.43 -4.53 11.76
CA PRO A 132 -0.14 -3.11 11.70
C PRO A 132 1.36 -2.85 11.55
N ILE A 133 1.72 -1.82 10.80
CA ILE A 133 3.07 -1.27 10.78
C ILE A 133 3.36 -0.59 12.13
N VAL A 134 4.52 -0.87 12.70
CA VAL A 134 4.99 -0.35 13.98
C VAL A 134 6.22 0.52 13.76
N GLY A 135 6.18 1.73 14.31
CA GLY A 135 7.21 2.75 14.13
C GLY A 135 7.16 3.40 12.75
N ARG A 136 8.16 4.24 12.45
CA ARG A 136 8.28 4.84 11.11
C ARG A 136 8.80 3.82 10.11
N VAL A 137 8.26 3.88 8.89
CA VAL A 137 8.83 3.22 7.71
C VAL A 137 10.24 3.77 7.49
N GLY A 138 11.24 2.89 7.51
CA GLY A 138 12.63 3.25 7.24
C GLY A 138 12.90 3.39 5.74
N MET A 139 14.14 3.70 5.40
CA MET A 139 14.55 3.83 3.99
C MET A 139 14.39 2.50 3.25
N GLU A 140 14.82 1.40 3.88
CA GLU A 140 14.87 0.06 3.29
C GLU A 140 14.10 -0.98 4.12
N LEU A 141 13.77 -0.67 5.39
CA LEU A 141 13.17 -1.62 6.32
C LEU A 141 11.88 -1.08 6.93
N THR A 142 10.93 -1.98 7.11
CA THR A 142 9.68 -1.72 7.84
C THR A 142 9.45 -2.78 8.90
N CYS A 143 8.97 -2.36 10.07
CA CYS A 143 8.57 -3.26 11.15
C CYS A 143 7.04 -3.39 11.22
N ILE A 144 6.55 -4.60 11.47
CA ILE A 144 5.12 -4.88 11.65
C ILE A 144 4.88 -5.69 12.93
N ASP A 145 3.74 -5.49 13.58
CA ASP A 145 3.31 -6.30 14.73
C ASP A 145 2.57 -7.54 14.22
N VAL A 146 3.15 -8.73 14.44
CA VAL A 146 2.56 -10.02 14.07
C VAL A 146 2.13 -10.82 15.29
N GLY A 147 2.08 -10.22 16.48
CA GLY A 147 1.71 -10.93 17.72
C GLY A 147 0.29 -11.51 17.71
N LYS A 148 -0.61 -10.97 16.87
CA LYS A 148 -1.96 -11.48 16.65
C LYS A 148 -2.08 -12.48 15.51
N THR A 149 -1.02 -12.67 14.73
CA THR A 149 -1.01 -13.54 13.56
C THR A 149 -0.46 -14.91 13.95
N THR A 150 -1.18 -15.97 13.63
CA THR A 150 -0.76 -17.34 13.91
C THR A 150 0.22 -17.85 12.83
N ASP A 151 1.14 -18.73 13.25
CA ASP A 151 2.09 -19.44 12.37
C ASP A 151 2.94 -18.52 11.46
N VAL A 152 3.45 -17.42 12.01
CA VAL A 152 4.36 -16.53 11.29
C VAL A 152 5.80 -17.01 11.43
N LYS A 153 6.46 -17.20 10.28
CA LYS A 153 7.86 -17.60 10.17
C LYS A 153 8.64 -16.68 9.24
N VAL A 154 9.96 -16.67 9.39
CA VAL A 154 10.86 -16.03 8.42
C VAL A 154 10.63 -16.65 7.04
N GLY A 155 10.59 -15.81 6.02
CA GLY A 155 10.26 -16.15 4.64
C GLY A 155 8.77 -16.13 4.31
N ALA A 156 7.87 -15.95 5.29
CA ALA A 156 6.44 -15.86 5.03
C ALA A 156 6.12 -14.66 4.11
N PRO A 157 5.25 -14.85 3.09
CA PRO A 157 4.87 -13.79 2.17
C PRO A 157 3.99 -12.75 2.88
N VAL A 158 4.22 -11.49 2.56
CA VAL A 158 3.49 -10.34 3.11
C VAL A 158 2.98 -9.51 1.93
N LEU A 159 1.67 -9.31 1.88
CA LEU A 159 1.02 -8.44 0.90
C LEU A 159 1.02 -7.01 1.43
N LEU A 160 1.56 -6.11 0.62
CA LEU A 160 1.73 -4.70 0.92
C LEU A 160 0.68 -3.87 0.18
N ASN A 161 0.08 -2.91 0.88
CA ASN A 161 -0.75 -1.90 0.24
C ASN A 161 0.16 -0.76 -0.26
N ALA A 162 0.35 -0.67 -1.57
CA ALA A 162 1.18 0.35 -2.21
C ALA A 162 0.45 0.95 -3.41
N ARG A 163 0.95 2.08 -3.92
CA ARG A 163 0.50 2.66 -5.19
C ARG A 163 1.51 2.31 -6.27
N ARG A 164 1.05 1.69 -7.36
CA ARG A 164 1.92 1.27 -8.48
C ARG A 164 2.80 2.42 -9.01
N THR A 165 2.23 3.62 -9.09
CA THR A 165 2.92 4.82 -9.60
C THR A 165 4.01 5.36 -8.66
N GLY A 166 3.97 4.99 -7.38
CA GLY A 166 4.97 5.40 -6.40
C GLY A 166 6.11 4.40 -6.25
N LEU A 167 5.96 3.18 -6.79
CA LEU A 167 6.96 2.13 -6.67
C LEU A 167 8.19 2.43 -7.52
N ARG A 168 9.37 2.09 -6.98
CA ARG A 168 10.64 2.23 -7.69
C ARG A 168 10.74 1.23 -8.86
N GLU A 169 11.32 1.66 -9.97
CA GLU A 169 11.51 0.83 -11.18
C GLU A 169 12.42 -0.38 -10.97
N SER A 170 13.31 -0.33 -9.97
CA SER A 170 14.22 -1.43 -9.65
C SER A 170 13.53 -2.65 -9.03
N ILE A 171 12.27 -2.53 -8.64
CA ILE A 171 11.53 -3.63 -8.03
C ILE A 171 11.19 -4.64 -9.13
N PRO A 172 11.55 -5.93 -8.97
CA PRO A 172 11.29 -6.93 -9.98
C PRO A 172 9.78 -7.15 -10.17
N TYR A 173 9.35 -7.23 -11.43
CA TYR A 173 7.97 -7.52 -11.78
C TYR A 173 7.83 -9.00 -12.16
N ALA A 174 6.89 -9.70 -11.51
CA ALA A 174 6.47 -11.03 -11.91
C ALA A 174 5.12 -10.95 -12.60
N TYR A 175 5.05 -11.36 -13.86
CA TYR A 175 3.82 -11.32 -14.64
C TYR A 175 3.14 -12.69 -14.61
N LYS A 176 1.82 -12.68 -14.37
CA LYS A 176 0.96 -13.86 -14.49
C LYS A 176 0.06 -13.66 -15.71
N LEU A 177 0.35 -14.39 -16.80
CA LEU A 177 -0.52 -14.48 -17.96
C LEU A 177 -1.27 -15.80 -17.83
N SER A 178 -2.61 -15.76 -17.66
CA SER A 178 -3.54 -16.91 -17.60
C SER A 178 -2.88 -18.28 -17.34
N ASP A 179 -2.91 -18.71 -16.08
CA ASP A 179 -2.35 -19.97 -15.53
C ASP A 179 -0.87 -20.33 -15.81
N LYS A 180 -0.08 -19.47 -16.46
CA LYS A 180 1.38 -19.64 -16.57
C LYS A 180 2.12 -18.43 -15.99
N ARG A 181 3.05 -18.69 -15.05
CA ARG A 181 3.92 -17.65 -14.47
C ARG A 181 5.11 -17.43 -15.39
N HIS A 182 5.37 -16.17 -15.78
CA HIS A 182 6.56 -15.77 -16.51
C HIS A 182 7.34 -14.77 -15.64
N LEU A 183 8.57 -15.12 -15.26
CA LEU A 183 9.51 -14.20 -14.61
C LEU A 183 10.31 -13.51 -15.72
N HIS A 184 10.32 -12.18 -15.73
CA HIS A 184 11.20 -11.41 -16.60
C HIS A 184 12.28 -10.78 -15.73
N ASP A 185 13.52 -11.22 -15.89
CA ASP A 185 14.67 -10.61 -15.24
C ASP A 185 15.12 -9.42 -16.09
N MET A 186 15.25 -8.23 -15.51
CA MET A 186 15.83 -7.07 -16.17
C MET A 186 17.32 -7.03 -15.80
N SER A 187 18.14 -7.65 -16.65
CA SER A 187 19.60 -7.54 -16.63
C SER A 187 20.05 -6.16 -17.10
#